data_AF-A0A6I2J0L4-F1
#
_entry.id   AF-A0A6I2J0L4-F1
#
_cell.length_a   1.000
_cell.length_b   1.000
_cell.length_c   1.000
_cell.angle_alpha   90.00
_cell.angle_beta   90.00
_cell.angle_gamma   90.00
#
_symmetry.space_group_name_H-M   'P 1'
#
loop_
_entity.id
_entity.type
_entity.pdbx_description
1 polymer ?
#
loop_
_entity_poly.entity_id
_entity_poly.type
_entity_poly.pdbx_seq_one_letter_code
_entity_poly.pdbx_strand_id
1 'polypeptide(L)' 'MASMTLKEYVDKHGQVRTGVALGVTQIAISKALHSGRTIHISVDDNGTVSAYEIKQFPAKKNARNPCHV' A
#
# COMPACT_ATOMS: atom_id res chain seq x y z
N MET A 1 11.99 -12.94 9.32
CA MET A 1 10.98 -11.85 9.18
C MET A 1 11.60 -10.65 8.46
N ALA A 2 11.12 -10.32 7.25
CA ALA A 2 11.58 -9.15 6.51
C ALA A 2 10.46 -8.12 6.39
N SER A 3 10.75 -6.86 6.71
CA SER A 3 9.81 -5.74 6.52
C SER A 3 10.31 -4.80 5.43
N MET A 4 9.42 -4.38 4.55
CA MET A 4 9.71 -3.41 3.49
C MET A 4 8.49 -2.56 3.18
N THR A 5 8.67 -1.46 2.46
CA THR A 5 7.54 -0.65 2.00
C THR A 5 6.78 -1.32 0.86
N LEU A 6 5.50 -0.97 0.70
CA LEU A 6 4.71 -1.40 -0.47
C LEU A 6 5.41 -1.07 -1.79
N LYS A 7 6.05 0.10 -1.88
CA LYS A 7 6.76 0.54 -3.08
C LYS A 7 7.92 -0.40 -3.42
N GLU A 8 8.75 -0.74 -2.44
CA GLU A 8 9.90 -1.65 -2.65
C GLU A 8 9.46 -3.06 -3.03
N TYR A 9 8.39 -3.57 -2.42
CA TYR A 9 7.86 -4.89 -2.75
C TYR A 9 7.29 -4.93 -4.18
N VAL A 10 6.59 -3.87 -4.59
CA VAL A 10 6.08 -3.72 -5.95
C VAL A 10 7.21 -3.59 -6.97
N ASP A 11 8.30 -2.91 -6.64
CA ASP A 11 9.47 -2.79 -7.51
C ASP A 11 10.13 -4.15 -7.76
N LYS A 12 10.22 -5.00 -6.73
CA LYS A 12 10.80 -6.35 -6.82
C LYS A 12 9.90 -7.38 -7.52
N HIS A 13 8.60 -7.36 -7.23
CA HIS A 13 7.68 -8.43 -7.65
C HIS A 13 6.68 -7.98 -8.74
N GLY A 14 6.52 -6.69 -8.93
CA GLY A 14 5.49 -6.10 -9.79
C GLY A 14 4.14 -5.93 -9.10
N GLN A 15 3.32 -5.02 -9.63
CA GLN A 15 2.01 -4.68 -9.04
C GLN A 15 1.01 -5.84 -9.06
N VAL A 16 1.00 -6.63 -10.14
CA VAL A 16 0.04 -7.74 -10.30
C VAL A 16 0.30 -8.83 -9.26
N ARG A 17 1.57 -9.27 -9.11
CA ARG A 17 1.95 -10.29 -8.12
C ARG A 17 1.73 -9.80 -6.69
N THR A 18 2.00 -8.52 -6.44
CA THR A 18 1.71 -7.90 -5.14
C THR A 18 0.23 -7.91 -4.81
N GLY A 19 -0.62 -7.59 -5.79
CA GLY A 19 -2.07 -7.69 -5.63
C GLY A 19 -2.52 -9.10 -5.27
N VAL A 20 -2.04 -10.11 -6.01
CA VAL A 20 -2.36 -11.52 -5.72
C VAL A 20 -1.89 -11.93 -4.32
N ALA A 21 -0.67 -11.58 -3.93
CA ALA A 21 -0.11 -11.92 -2.61
C ALA A 21 -0.88 -11.28 -1.45
N LEU A 22 -1.42 -10.08 -1.64
CA LEU A 22 -2.20 -9.35 -0.63
C LEU A 22 -3.71 -9.58 -0.74
N GLY A 23 -4.16 -10.36 -1.74
CA GLY A 23 -5.60 -10.60 -1.98
C GLY A 23 -6.35 -9.37 -2.48
N VAL A 24 -5.69 -8.44 -3.16
CA VAL A 24 -6.28 -7.19 -3.68
C VAL A 24 -6.04 -7.03 -5.18
N THR A 25 -6.80 -6.16 -5.83
CA THR A 25 -6.62 -5.88 -7.26
C THR A 25 -5.38 -5.03 -7.53
N GLN A 26 -4.78 -5.17 -8.72
CA GLN A 26 -3.66 -4.31 -9.15
C GLN A 26 -4.04 -2.81 -9.12
N ILE A 27 -5.31 -2.48 -9.37
CA ILE A 27 -5.85 -1.12 -9.28
C ILE A 27 -5.74 -0.58 -7.84
N ALA A 28 -6.03 -1.42 -6.83
CA ALA A 28 -5.91 -1.01 -5.43
C ALA A 28 -4.45 -0.70 -5.05
N ILE A 29 -3.50 -1.50 -5.55
CA ILE A 29 -2.06 -1.26 -5.37
C ILE A 29 -1.65 0.07 -6.05
N SER A 30 -2.10 0.29 -7.29
CA SER A 30 -1.81 1.53 -8.03
C SER A 30 -2.36 2.76 -7.30
N LYS A 31 -3.60 2.71 -6.82
CA LYS A 31 -4.19 3.79 -6.01
C LYS A 31 -3.41 4.02 -4.72
N ALA A 32 -3.00 2.96 -4.03
CA ALA A 32 -2.26 3.08 -2.79
C ALA A 32 -0.89 3.77 -2.97
N LEU A 33 -0.19 3.43 -4.05
CA LEU A 33 1.07 4.08 -4.43
C LEU A 33 0.85 5.55 -4.83
N HIS A 34 -0.17 5.83 -5.64
CA HIS A 34 -0.47 7.19 -6.12
C HIS A 34 -0.91 8.12 -4.98
N SER A 35 -1.70 7.62 -4.03
CA SER A 35 -2.14 8.40 -2.86
C SER A 35 -1.04 8.61 -1.81
N GLY A 36 0.16 8.04 -2.00
CA GLY A 36 1.26 8.18 -1.03
C GLY A 36 0.97 7.56 0.33
N ARG A 37 0.20 6.48 0.38
CA ARG A 37 -0.14 5.80 1.65
C ARG A 37 1.11 5.12 2.22
N THR A 38 1.36 5.32 3.52
CA THR A 38 2.44 4.64 4.23
C THR A 38 2.03 3.21 4.57
N ILE A 39 2.29 2.29 3.64
CA ILE A 39 1.98 0.87 3.77
C ILE A 39 3.27 0.07 3.92
N HIS A 40 3.33 -0.76 4.94
CA HIS A 40 4.40 -1.69 5.22
C HIS A 40 3.95 -3.12 4.96
N ILE A 41 4.86 -3.91 4.41
CA ILE A 41 4.69 -5.33 4.13
C ILE A 41 5.66 -6.09 5.03
N SER A 42 5.13 -7.11 5.71
CA SER A 42 5.89 -8.08 6.49
C SER A 42 5.81 -9.43 5.79
N VAL A 43 6.96 -10.02 5.49
CA VAL A 43 7.09 -11.36 4.94
C VAL A 43 7.62 -12.27 6.05
N ASP A 44 6.82 -13.27 6.40
CA ASP A 44 7.18 -14.32 7.35
C ASP A 44 8.12 -15.34 6.70
N ASP A 45 8.90 -16.07 7.50
CA ASP A 45 9.82 -17.11 7.01
C ASP A 45 9.09 -18.26 6.30
N ASN A 46 7.79 -18.44 6.59
CA ASN A 46 6.93 -19.39 5.88
C ASN A 46 6.43 -18.89 4.51
N GLY A 47 6.81 -17.67 4.10
CA GLY A 47 6.37 -17.06 2.85
C GLY A 47 5.00 -16.37 2.93
N THR A 48 4.37 -16.35 4.10
CA THR A 48 3.14 -15.59 4.33
C THR A 48 3.42 -14.10 4.24
N VAL A 49 2.69 -13.42 3.36
CA VAL A 49 2.80 -11.97 3.16
C VAL A 49 1.65 -11.30 3.91
N SER A 50 1.98 -10.37 4.79
CA SER A 50 1.02 -9.52 5.50
C SER A 50 1.34 -8.05 5.26
N ALA A 51 0.33 -7.19 5.29
CA ALA A 51 0.51 -5.75 5.13
C ALA A 51 -0.31 -4.96 6.14
N TYR A 52 0.23 -3.82 6.57
CA TYR A 52 -0.46 -2.87 7.43
C TYR A 52 -0.21 -1.43 6.97
N GLU A 53 -1.19 -0.56 7.19
CA GLU A 53 -1.10 0.87 6.90
C GLU A 53 -0.91 1.65 8.19
N ILE A 54 0.03 2.59 8.17
CA ILE A 54 0.19 3.58 9.23
C ILE A 54 -0.52 4.86 8.81
N LYS A 55 -1.53 5.26 9.58
CA LYS A 55 -2.27 6.51 9.36
C LYS A 55 -2.40 7.29 10.66
N GLN A 56 -2.17 8.60 10.59
CA GLN A 56 -2.38 9.49 11.72
C GLN A 56 -3.86 9.52 12.13
N PHE A 57 -4.11 9.58 13.43
CA PHE A 57 -5.43 9.79 14.00
C PHE A 57 -5.53 11.22 14.56
N PRO A 58 -6.57 12.00 14.23
CA PRO A 58 -7.70 11.70 13.36
C PRO A 58 -7.33 11.67 11.86
N ALA A 59 -7.94 10.74 11.12
CA ALA A 59 -7.61 10.41 9.73
C ALA A 59 -7.92 11.49 8.68
N LYS A 60 -8.59 12.59 9.06
CA LYS A 60 -9.05 13.66 8.15
C LYS A 60 -8.13 14.87 8.26
N LYS A 61 -7.40 15.21 7.19
CA LYS A 61 -7.13 16.61 6.88
C LYS A 61 -8.31 17.13 6.08
N ASN A 62 -9.01 18.14 6.60
CA ASN A 62 -10.01 18.89 5.85
C ASN A 62 -9.34 19.58 4.67
N ALA A 63 -9.16 18.89 3.55
CA ALA A 63 -8.84 19.50 2.27
C ALA A 63 -10.05 19.31 1.36
N ARG A 64 -11.08 20.13 1.63
CA ARG A 64 -12.08 20.48 0.63
C ARG A 64 -11.32 21.27 -0.43
N ASN A 65 -10.74 20.61 -1.43
CA ASN A 65 -10.19 21.32 -2.57
C ASN A 65 -11.37 22.03 -3.26
N PRO A 66 -11.28 23.36 -3.50
CA PRO A 66 -12.32 24.06 -4.22
C PRO A 66 -12.36 23.52 -5.65
N CYS A 67 -13.56 23.20 -6.11
CA CYS A 67 -13.88 23.05 -7.51
C CYS A 67 -13.31 24.26 -8.28
N HIS A 68 -12.38 24.02 -9.19
CA HIS A 68 -12.07 24.99 -10.24
C HIS A 68 -12.93 24.60 -11.45
N VAL A 69 -13.85 25.50 -11.77
CA VAL A 69 -14.62 25.61 -13.02
C VAL A 69 -13.67 25.67 -14.22
#